data_AF-A0A6H5I9D4-F1
#
_entry.id   AF-A0A6H5I9D4-F1
#
_cell.length_a   1.000
_cell.length_b   1.000
_cell.length_c   1.000
_cell.angle_alpha   90.00
_cell.angle_beta   90.00
_cell.angle_gamma   90.00
#
_symmetry.space_group_name_H-M   'P 1'
#
loop_
_entity.id
_entity.type
_entity.pdbx_description
1 polymer ?
#
loop_
_entity_poly.entity_id
_entity_poly.type
_entity_poly.pdbx_seq_one_letter_code
_entity_poly.pdbx_strand_id
1 'polypeptide(L)'
;MSQKNSLETLKKWREGINWQIKNCDKIEFFRPLVILIKNWEGKLPNLRDIFRKEEIDDILICARAAGRDIIRFVAETGYEDVPDVDKDGKPLLRRTTALHLEAGYQKYRHTTTARQLFHIYNKFDVNYVDENGVTHFHVACESGFDDVVKKFLELGQDPNCLTKNFSSPLYMAMIGRHEQVVKLLLSKGADPNFRDMWGRTPLWLGFEWGSKKVTELLLRSGACPNLAARFRMTPLHVISNYGNLEFMEMFFKTIDDIQKTVEVNAQDENGDTPLRLAVEYNETYGNSDFQKMVSLLLRRGADPNLANTEGLTPLHAICQKDNHVMLEYFLEINDEIQQTVHVNAQDKEGNTPLLLALQADHQKMAEYLLEKGANPHLTNARGLTALHAICNDQKDHHALVKTIFKICKAKHQLVQVDARDNLDRTPLQLAVANLSLKTVDVLLKRGADLDNFALPTMNHFYDVLNPDSMSYKFKSYLASSAMELVELLEKKGYELDRKEALEIMALFAKYGLFQKSKDLEEQYDIFADSVDRERWENASIALADADACNI
;
A
#
# COMPACT_ATOMS: atom_id res chain seq x y z
N MET A 1 48.16 46.71 19.15
CA MET A 1 48.47 46.00 20.42
C MET A 1 47.67 44.71 20.61
N SER A 2 46.71 44.37 19.74
CA SER A 2 45.70 43.35 20.03
C SER A 2 46.02 41.94 19.46
N GLN A 3 46.70 41.85 18.31
CA GLN A 3 47.08 40.57 17.67
C GLN A 3 48.01 39.66 18.51
N LYS A 4 48.87 40.25 19.35
CA LYS A 4 49.82 39.48 20.17
C LYS A 4 49.12 38.66 21.27
N ASN A 5 47.94 39.12 21.71
CA ASN A 5 47.19 38.49 22.80
C ASN A 5 46.56 37.16 22.37
N SER A 6 45.83 37.12 21.24
CA SER A 6 45.14 35.91 20.75
C SER A 6 46.08 34.73 20.51
N LEU A 7 47.25 35.00 19.90
CA LEU A 7 48.26 33.98 19.63
C LEU A 7 48.91 33.43 20.90
N GLU A 8 49.22 34.30 21.86
CA GLU A 8 49.77 33.88 23.16
C GLU A 8 48.73 33.09 23.97
N THR A 9 47.45 33.48 23.94
CA THR A 9 46.36 32.73 24.56
C THR A 9 46.21 31.33 23.94
N LEU A 10 46.30 31.21 22.62
CA LEU A 10 46.23 29.90 21.93
C LEU A 10 47.37 28.97 22.35
N LYS A 11 48.59 29.50 22.47
CA LYS A 11 49.76 28.73 22.94
C LYS A 11 49.61 28.27 24.39
N LYS A 12 49.19 29.16 25.29
CA LYS A 12 48.92 28.81 26.70
C LYS A 12 47.80 27.76 26.81
N TRP A 13 46.76 27.90 26.00
CA TRP A 13 45.68 26.91 25.94
C TRP A 13 46.20 25.53 25.52
N ARG A 14 47.05 25.45 24.49
CA ARG A 14 47.67 24.19 24.04
C ARG A 14 48.48 23.51 25.15
N GLU A 15 49.28 24.27 25.89
CA GLU A 15 50.12 23.76 27.00
C GLU A 15 49.28 23.20 28.16
N GLY A 16 48.07 23.74 28.37
CA GLY A 16 47.14 23.29 29.40
C GLY A 16 46.41 21.98 29.08
N ILE A 17 46.55 21.44 27.87
CA ILE A 17 45.85 20.23 27.44
C ILE A 17 46.74 18.99 27.62
N ASN A 18 46.20 18.00 28.32
CA ASN A 18 46.77 16.65 28.30
C ASN A 18 46.37 15.92 27.01
N TRP A 19 47.25 15.92 26.02
CA TRP A 19 46.99 15.29 24.71
C TRP A 19 46.93 13.76 24.76
N GLN A 20 47.30 13.12 25.87
CA GLN A 20 47.34 11.65 26.00
C GLN A 20 46.00 11.00 26.41
N ILE A 21 45.01 11.77 26.86
CA ILE A 21 43.69 11.23 27.24
C ILE A 21 42.81 10.99 25.99
N LYS A 22 41.75 10.19 26.13
CA LYS A 22 40.83 9.88 25.02
C LYS A 22 40.12 11.15 24.52
N ASN A 23 39.83 11.19 23.23
CA ASN A 23 39.25 12.38 22.57
C ASN A 23 37.89 12.80 23.13
N CYS A 24 37.06 11.86 23.61
CA CYS A 24 35.78 12.18 24.28
C CYS A 24 35.95 12.96 25.59
N ASP A 25 37.07 12.77 26.29
CA ASP A 25 37.33 13.39 27.60
C ASP A 25 37.95 14.79 27.44
N LYS A 26 38.39 15.15 26.21
CA LYS A 26 38.95 16.45 25.89
C LYS A 26 37.89 17.54 25.66
N ILE A 27 36.61 17.18 25.51
CA ILE A 27 35.53 18.09 25.06
C ILE A 27 35.38 19.34 25.93
N GLU A 28 35.48 19.21 27.26
CA GLU A 28 35.35 20.36 28.19
C GLU A 28 36.47 21.41 28.00
N PHE A 29 37.63 21.00 27.47
CA PHE A 29 38.76 21.90 27.18
C PHE A 29 38.58 22.71 25.89
N PHE A 30 37.59 22.38 25.04
CA PHE A 30 37.36 23.06 23.77
C PHE A 30 36.44 24.28 23.86
N ARG A 31 35.63 24.41 24.92
CA ARG A 31 34.77 25.61 25.11
C ARG A 31 35.59 26.91 25.14
N PRO A 32 36.71 27.02 25.89
CA PRO A 32 37.58 28.20 25.84
C PRO A 32 38.16 28.47 24.45
N LEU A 33 38.52 27.42 23.70
CA LEU A 33 39.05 27.56 22.34
C LEU A 33 38.02 28.20 21.40
N VAL A 34 36.76 27.77 21.47
CA VAL A 34 35.68 28.33 20.64
C VAL A 34 35.50 29.83 20.92
N ILE A 35 35.55 30.25 22.19
CA ILE A 35 35.44 31.66 22.57
C ILE A 35 36.63 32.46 22.03
N LEU A 36 37.84 31.91 22.14
CA LEU A 36 39.05 32.53 21.60
C LEU A 36 38.97 32.70 20.08
N ILE A 37 38.52 31.67 19.35
CA ILE A 37 38.40 31.68 17.89
C ILE A 37 37.34 32.69 17.43
N LYS A 38 36.19 32.78 18.12
CA LYS A 38 35.13 33.74 17.78
C LYS A 38 35.57 35.20 17.92
N ASN A 39 36.47 35.46 18.87
CA ASN A 39 37.02 36.78 19.14
C ASN A 39 38.47 36.90 18.63
N TRP A 40 38.84 36.13 17.60
CA TRP A 40 40.21 36.15 17.10
C TRP A 40 40.57 37.50 16.52
N GLU A 41 41.66 38.09 17.00
CA GLU A 41 42.13 39.39 16.53
C GLU A 41 43.45 39.28 15.77
N GLY A 42 43.49 39.85 14.56
CA GLY A 42 44.67 39.94 13.71
C GLY A 42 44.83 38.79 12.70
N LYS A 43 46.01 38.67 12.09
CA LYS A 43 46.28 37.67 11.04
C LYS A 43 46.21 36.25 11.62
N LEU A 44 45.59 35.34 10.86
CA LEU A 44 45.53 33.92 11.20
C LEU A 44 46.94 33.29 11.25
N PRO A 45 47.21 32.40 12.23
CA PRO A 45 48.51 31.78 12.39
C PRO A 45 48.71 30.62 11.42
N ASN A 46 49.96 30.27 11.14
CA ASN A 46 50.27 28.94 10.63
C ASN A 46 50.16 27.93 11.78
N LEU A 47 49.19 27.03 11.71
CA LEU A 47 48.93 26.09 12.80
C LEU A 47 50.07 25.11 13.06
N ARG A 48 50.91 24.81 12.06
CA ARG A 48 52.05 23.89 12.22
C ARG A 48 53.21 24.48 13.01
N ASP A 49 53.26 25.80 13.15
CA ASP A 49 54.21 26.47 14.06
C ASP A 49 53.78 26.35 15.53
N ILE A 50 52.53 25.94 15.77
CA ILE A 50 51.92 25.91 17.11
C ILE A 50 51.62 24.47 17.54
N PHE A 51 51.06 23.64 16.66
CA PHE A 51 50.55 22.31 16.98
C PHE A 51 51.26 21.21 16.19
N ARG A 52 51.41 20.04 16.83
CA ARG A 52 51.76 18.81 16.12
C ARG A 52 50.59 18.36 15.24
N LYS A 53 50.85 17.49 14.26
CA LYS A 53 49.83 17.06 13.30
C LYS A 53 48.71 16.31 14.04
N GLU A 54 49.12 15.43 14.95
CA GLU A 54 48.25 14.59 15.76
C GLU A 54 47.39 15.45 16.70
N GLU A 55 47.92 16.59 17.16
CA GLU A 55 47.17 17.55 17.98
C GLU A 55 46.10 18.28 17.14
N ILE A 56 46.40 18.64 15.88
CA ILE A 56 45.42 19.22 14.96
C ILE A 56 44.34 18.20 14.61
N ASP A 57 44.70 16.94 14.39
CA ASP A 57 43.74 15.85 14.18
C ASP A 57 42.80 15.67 15.36
N ASP A 58 43.34 15.64 16.58
CA ASP A 58 42.55 15.59 17.80
C ASP A 58 41.62 16.81 17.92
N ILE A 59 42.10 18.02 17.61
CA ILE A 59 41.29 19.24 17.57
C ILE A 59 40.13 19.09 16.57
N LEU A 60 40.40 18.63 15.36
CA LEU A 60 39.39 18.45 14.31
C LEU A 60 38.37 17.37 14.70
N ILE A 61 38.82 16.25 15.27
CA ILE A 61 37.94 15.17 15.73
C ILE A 61 37.04 15.62 16.89
N CYS A 62 37.59 16.41 17.83
CA CYS A 62 36.84 16.91 18.98
C CYS A 62 35.92 18.10 18.64
N ALA A 63 36.21 18.83 17.56
CA ALA A 63 35.41 19.97 17.11
C ALA A 63 33.94 19.61 16.78
N ARG A 64 33.66 18.32 16.53
CA ARG A 64 32.31 17.76 16.33
C ARG A 64 31.34 18.10 17.48
N ALA A 65 31.83 18.14 18.73
CA ALA A 65 31.01 18.45 19.91
C ALA A 65 30.99 19.95 20.28
N ALA A 66 32.02 20.70 19.91
CA ALA A 66 32.30 22.03 20.45
C ALA A 66 32.02 23.20 19.49
N GLY A 67 31.99 23.00 18.16
CA GLY A 67 31.45 24.01 17.25
C GLY A 67 32.13 24.09 15.88
N ARG A 68 31.30 24.30 14.84
CA ARG A 68 31.68 24.53 13.44
C ARG A 68 32.74 25.63 13.25
N ASP A 69 32.85 26.54 14.21
CA ASP A 69 33.79 27.64 14.19
C ASP A 69 35.25 27.17 14.26
N ILE A 70 35.56 26.06 14.94
CA ILE A 70 36.93 25.51 15.01
C ILE A 70 37.35 24.99 13.63
N ILE A 71 36.51 24.17 12.99
CA ILE A 71 36.80 23.61 11.67
C ILE A 71 36.94 24.73 10.64
N ARG A 72 36.05 25.74 10.69
CA ARG A 72 36.16 26.94 9.85
C ARG A 72 37.50 27.65 10.06
N PHE A 73 37.87 27.90 11.31
CA PHE A 73 39.12 28.58 11.65
C PHE A 73 40.35 27.83 11.14
N VAL A 74 40.39 26.50 11.34
CA VAL A 74 41.48 25.66 10.82
C VAL A 74 41.57 25.76 9.30
N ALA A 75 40.45 25.65 8.58
CA ALA A 75 40.43 25.79 7.13
C ALA A 75 40.87 27.20 6.67
N GLU A 76 40.42 28.26 7.34
CA GLU A 76 40.78 29.66 7.04
C GLU A 76 42.26 29.98 7.29
N THR A 77 42.94 29.24 8.17
CA THR A 77 44.39 29.36 8.36
C THR A 77 45.20 28.87 7.16
N GLY A 78 44.57 28.17 6.21
CA GLY A 78 45.24 27.51 5.09
C GLY A 78 45.94 26.22 5.47
N TYR A 79 45.54 25.59 6.58
CA TYR A 79 46.08 24.30 6.98
C TYR A 79 45.63 23.19 6.01
N GLU A 80 46.60 22.44 5.51
CA GLU A 80 46.40 21.26 4.66
C GLU A 80 46.90 20.01 5.39
N ASP A 81 46.12 18.93 5.31
CA ASP A 81 46.51 17.65 5.86
C ASP A 81 47.73 17.07 5.11
N VAL A 82 48.64 16.47 5.89
CA VAL A 82 49.82 15.78 5.37
C VAL A 82 49.65 14.29 5.67
N PRO A 83 49.46 13.44 4.66
CA PRO A 83 49.28 12.01 4.86
C PRO A 83 50.49 11.38 5.52
N ASP A 84 50.24 10.42 6.39
CA ASP A 84 51.29 9.49 6.81
C ASP A 84 51.64 8.61 5.62
N VAL A 85 52.92 8.31 5.44
CA VAL A 85 53.41 7.50 4.31
C VAL A 85 54.09 6.25 4.81
N ASP A 86 54.04 5.18 4.02
CA ASP A 86 54.80 3.97 4.26
C ASP A 86 56.29 4.15 3.90
N LYS A 87 57.06 3.06 3.99
CA LYS A 87 58.51 3.05 3.69
C LYS A 87 58.83 3.41 2.24
N ASP A 88 57.86 3.21 1.33
CA ASP A 88 57.99 3.50 -0.10
C ASP A 88 57.45 4.90 -0.44
N GLY A 89 57.01 5.67 0.56
CA GLY A 89 56.46 7.02 0.39
C GLY A 89 54.99 7.03 -0.05
N LYS A 90 54.28 5.90 -0.01
CA LYS A 90 52.86 5.85 -0.38
C LYS A 90 51.96 6.23 0.80
N PRO A 91 50.90 7.03 0.58
CA PRO A 91 49.97 7.41 1.63
C PRO A 91 49.30 6.21 2.32
N LEU A 92 49.29 6.22 3.65
CA LEU A 92 48.52 5.29 4.48
C LEU A 92 47.06 5.70 4.49
N LEU A 93 46.20 4.92 3.82
CA LEU A 93 44.80 5.28 3.63
C LEU A 93 43.91 4.97 4.85
N ARG A 94 44.29 4.03 5.72
CA ARG A 94 43.48 3.63 6.89
C ARG A 94 43.58 4.69 8.00
N ARG A 95 42.61 5.61 8.04
CA ARG A 95 42.56 6.71 9.02
C ARG A 95 41.14 7.22 9.16
N THR A 96 40.56 7.09 10.35
CA THR A 96 39.30 7.75 10.69
C THR A 96 39.56 9.24 10.93
N THR A 97 39.15 10.06 9.97
CA THR A 97 39.30 11.53 10.04
C THR A 97 38.04 12.21 10.56
N ALA A 98 38.13 13.51 10.90
CA ALA A 98 36.96 14.32 11.26
C ALA A 98 35.87 14.31 10.18
N LEU A 99 36.25 14.21 8.89
CA LEU A 99 35.30 14.15 7.77
C LEU A 99 34.41 12.89 7.82
N HIS A 100 34.96 11.72 8.18
CA HIS A 100 34.16 10.51 8.36
C HIS A 100 33.16 10.64 9.51
N LEU A 101 33.59 11.28 10.61
CA LEU A 101 32.77 11.47 11.80
C LEU A 101 31.62 12.48 11.58
N GLU A 102 31.81 13.46 10.71
CA GLU A 102 30.73 14.39 10.30
C GLU A 102 29.66 13.68 9.46
N ALA A 103 30.04 12.77 8.57
CA ALA A 103 29.12 12.06 7.68
C ALA A 103 28.15 11.12 8.44
N GLY A 104 28.64 10.44 9.49
CA GLY A 104 27.85 9.48 10.26
C GLY A 104 26.66 10.05 11.08
N TYR A 105 26.41 11.36 11.05
CA TYR A 105 25.35 12.01 11.82
C TYR A 105 24.15 12.40 10.94
N GLN A 106 23.32 11.41 10.62
CA GLN A 106 22.17 11.54 9.71
C GLN A 106 21.15 12.65 10.07
N LYS A 107 21.18 13.19 11.29
CA LYS A 107 20.17 14.14 11.79
C LYS A 107 20.42 15.60 11.36
N TYR A 108 21.64 15.95 10.94
CA TYR A 108 21.96 17.29 10.45
C TYR A 108 23.00 17.23 9.32
N ARG A 109 22.56 17.36 8.07
CA ARG A 109 23.48 17.53 6.92
C ARG A 109 24.23 18.86 7.05
N HIS A 110 25.32 18.90 7.80
CA HIS A 110 26.18 20.08 7.96
C HIS A 110 27.11 20.25 6.76
N THR A 111 26.53 20.51 5.59
CA THR A 111 27.25 20.65 4.31
C THR A 111 28.40 21.66 4.38
N THR A 112 28.25 22.78 5.10
CA THR A 112 29.32 23.78 5.25
C THR A 112 30.56 23.23 5.97
N THR A 113 30.38 22.42 7.01
CA THR A 113 31.48 21.87 7.80
C THR A 113 32.20 20.76 7.03
N ALA A 114 31.46 19.86 6.40
CA ALA A 114 32.04 18.87 5.51
C ALA A 114 32.82 19.52 4.36
N ARG A 115 32.32 20.64 3.80
CA ARG A 115 33.02 21.43 2.78
C ARG A 115 34.35 21.99 3.29
N GLN A 116 34.38 22.54 4.49
CA GLN A 116 35.60 23.05 5.13
C GLN A 116 36.60 21.92 5.38
N LEU A 117 36.13 20.75 5.79
CA LEU A 117 36.98 19.57 5.96
C LEU A 117 37.57 19.10 4.62
N PHE A 118 36.85 19.19 3.49
CA PHE A 118 37.44 18.94 2.18
C PHE A 118 38.46 20.00 1.73
N HIS A 119 38.45 21.21 2.32
CA HIS A 119 39.55 22.17 2.12
C HIS A 119 40.80 21.79 2.92
N ILE A 120 40.64 21.18 4.10
CA ILE A 120 41.75 20.67 4.90
C ILE A 120 42.30 19.36 4.30
N TYR A 121 41.43 18.43 3.94
CA TYR A 121 41.75 17.16 3.27
C TYR A 121 41.68 17.32 1.74
N ASN A 122 42.40 18.29 1.18
CA ASN A 122 42.30 18.65 -0.24
C ASN A 122 43.13 17.78 -1.20
N LYS A 123 43.86 16.78 -0.68
CA LYS A 123 44.63 15.80 -1.46
C LYS A 123 43.73 14.64 -1.87
N PHE A 124 43.06 14.78 -3.01
CA PHE A 124 42.08 13.81 -3.50
C PHE A 124 42.69 12.51 -4.03
N ASP A 125 44.01 12.44 -4.21
CA ASP A 125 44.76 11.21 -4.44
C ASP A 125 44.89 10.36 -3.15
N VAL A 126 44.48 10.90 -2.01
CA VAL A 126 44.46 10.24 -0.70
C VAL A 126 43.02 10.02 -0.27
N ASN A 127 42.44 8.93 -0.74
CA ASN A 127 41.08 8.52 -0.35
C ASN A 127 41.11 7.76 0.98
N TYR A 128 41.19 8.50 2.10
CA TYR A 128 41.20 7.90 3.43
C TYR A 128 39.96 7.03 3.66
N VAL A 129 40.13 5.97 4.45
CA VAL A 129 39.10 4.98 4.79
C VAL A 129 39.03 4.79 6.32
N ASP A 130 37.81 4.81 6.86
CA ASP A 130 37.54 4.57 8.26
C ASP A 130 37.41 3.07 8.61
N GLU A 131 37.09 2.79 9.87
CA GLU A 131 36.89 1.42 10.35
C GLU A 131 35.68 0.70 9.73
N ASN A 132 34.72 1.42 9.17
CA ASN A 132 33.53 0.87 8.49
C ASN A 132 33.75 0.71 6.98
N GLY A 133 34.93 1.05 6.47
CA GLY A 133 35.20 1.05 5.03
C GLY A 133 34.58 2.24 4.30
N VAL A 134 34.06 3.24 5.02
CA VAL A 134 33.61 4.50 4.42
C VAL A 134 34.84 5.28 4.03
N THR A 135 34.86 5.81 2.81
CA THR A 135 35.98 6.61 2.33
C THR A 135 35.60 8.09 2.16
N HIS A 136 36.57 8.98 2.02
CA HIS A 136 36.30 10.39 1.70
C HIS A 136 35.48 10.57 0.43
N PHE A 137 35.72 9.71 -0.58
CA PHE A 137 34.89 9.67 -1.78
C PHE A 137 33.42 9.32 -1.49
N HIS A 138 33.15 8.36 -0.60
CA HIS A 138 31.77 8.04 -0.18
C HIS A 138 31.11 9.24 0.52
N VAL A 139 31.84 9.91 1.42
CA VAL A 139 31.35 11.10 2.13
C VAL A 139 31.02 12.24 1.15
N ALA A 140 31.85 12.45 0.12
CA ALA A 140 31.60 13.43 -0.92
C ALA A 140 30.30 13.12 -1.70
N CYS A 141 30.07 11.84 -2.00
CA CYS A 141 28.88 11.38 -2.70
C CYS A 141 27.61 11.55 -1.86
N GLU A 142 27.66 11.16 -0.58
CA GLU A 142 26.57 11.33 0.39
C GLU A 142 26.23 12.81 0.63
N SER A 143 27.24 13.68 0.62
CA SER A 143 27.08 15.12 0.89
C SER A 143 26.70 15.94 -0.34
N GLY A 144 26.77 15.35 -1.54
CA GLY A 144 26.39 16.03 -2.78
C GLY A 144 27.42 17.01 -3.33
N PHE A 145 28.72 16.88 -2.98
CA PHE A 145 29.77 17.76 -3.49
C PHE A 145 30.28 17.28 -4.85
N ASP A 146 29.52 17.59 -5.89
CA ASP A 146 29.77 17.18 -7.27
C ASP A 146 31.16 17.56 -7.79
N ASP A 147 31.69 18.73 -7.42
CA ASP A 147 33.05 19.14 -7.79
C ASP A 147 34.15 18.31 -7.10
N VAL A 148 33.92 17.89 -5.87
CA VAL A 148 34.84 16.99 -5.12
C VAL A 148 34.77 15.58 -5.68
N VAL A 149 33.56 15.06 -5.91
CA VAL A 149 33.34 13.75 -6.54
C VAL A 149 34.01 13.71 -7.92
N LYS A 150 33.91 14.80 -8.70
CA LYS A 150 34.56 14.92 -10.01
C LYS A 150 36.07 14.80 -9.92
N LYS A 151 36.71 15.47 -8.95
CA LYS A 151 38.16 15.37 -8.73
C LYS A 151 38.60 13.95 -8.40
N PHE A 152 37.90 13.26 -7.49
CA PHE A 152 38.20 11.86 -7.17
C PHE A 152 38.11 10.97 -8.41
N LEU A 153 37.06 11.13 -9.22
CA LEU A 153 36.87 10.34 -10.45
C LEU A 153 37.90 10.67 -11.54
N GLU A 154 38.33 11.92 -11.66
CA GLU A 154 39.41 12.34 -12.59
C GLU A 154 40.77 11.74 -12.19
N LEU A 155 40.98 11.48 -10.90
CA LEU A 155 42.16 10.79 -10.38
C LEU A 155 42.06 9.26 -10.42
N GLY A 156 41.01 8.71 -11.06
CA GLY A 156 40.86 7.27 -11.29
C GLY A 156 40.26 6.50 -10.11
N GLN A 157 39.58 7.18 -9.17
CA GLN A 157 38.81 6.50 -8.13
C GLN A 157 37.73 5.60 -8.75
N ASP A 158 37.67 4.35 -8.29
CA ASP A 158 36.63 3.41 -8.71
C ASP A 158 35.25 3.89 -8.24
N PRO A 159 34.29 4.16 -9.15
CA PRO A 159 32.93 4.57 -8.80
C PRO A 159 32.11 3.47 -8.11
N ASN A 160 32.60 2.22 -8.10
CA ASN A 160 31.93 1.05 -7.54
C ASN A 160 32.59 0.53 -6.25
N CYS A 161 33.52 1.28 -5.65
CA CYS A 161 34.11 0.89 -4.38
C CYS A 161 33.03 0.69 -3.31
N LEU A 162 33.17 -0.31 -2.44
CA LEU A 162 32.14 -0.63 -1.44
C LEU A 162 32.64 -0.40 -0.02
N THR A 163 31.75 0.06 0.85
CA THR A 163 31.96 0.02 2.30
C THR A 163 31.86 -1.42 2.83
N LYS A 164 32.18 -1.64 4.11
CA LYS A 164 32.00 -2.97 4.74
C LYS A 164 30.54 -3.43 4.77
N ASN A 165 29.59 -2.50 4.69
CA ASN A 165 28.16 -2.78 4.62
C ASN A 165 27.64 -2.80 3.17
N PHE A 166 28.52 -3.01 2.19
CA PHE A 166 28.18 -3.10 0.76
C PHE A 166 27.49 -1.85 0.19
N SER A 167 27.72 -0.68 0.79
CA SER A 167 27.18 0.59 0.26
C SER A 167 28.09 1.12 -0.83
N SER A 168 27.53 1.39 -2.02
CA SER A 168 28.25 2.01 -3.14
C SER A 168 28.19 3.55 -3.08
N PRO A 169 29.10 4.27 -3.76
CA PRO A 169 29.02 5.71 -3.96
C PRO A 169 27.69 6.14 -4.58
N LEU A 170 27.18 5.36 -5.53
CA LEU A 170 25.88 5.62 -6.16
C LEU A 170 24.74 5.49 -5.14
N TYR A 171 24.77 4.49 -4.27
CA TYR A 171 23.82 4.38 -3.17
C TYR A 171 23.84 5.61 -2.26
N MET A 172 25.03 6.06 -1.85
CA MET A 172 25.19 7.25 -1.00
C MET A 172 24.62 8.51 -1.66
N ALA A 173 24.86 8.69 -2.96
CA ALA A 173 24.30 9.81 -3.71
C ALA A 173 22.76 9.75 -3.83
N MET A 174 22.21 8.54 -4.00
CA MET A 174 20.77 8.29 -4.11
C MET A 174 20.04 8.56 -2.78
N ILE A 175 20.55 8.08 -1.64
CA ILE A 175 19.97 8.40 -0.31
C ILE A 175 20.10 9.89 0.01
N GLY A 176 21.18 10.52 -0.46
CA GLY A 176 21.43 11.96 -0.40
C GLY A 176 20.47 12.77 -1.28
N ARG A 177 19.82 12.15 -2.26
CA ARG A 177 19.02 12.81 -3.31
C ARG A 177 19.84 13.83 -4.11
N HIS A 178 21.08 13.47 -4.46
CA HIS A 178 22.04 14.33 -5.15
C HIS A 178 22.13 14.00 -6.64
N GLU A 179 21.21 14.55 -7.44
CA GLU A 179 21.05 14.22 -8.86
C GLU A 179 22.34 14.40 -9.69
N GLN A 180 23.08 15.49 -9.46
CA GLN A 180 24.31 15.76 -10.22
C GLN A 180 25.41 14.76 -9.91
N VAL A 181 25.52 14.32 -8.65
CA VAL A 181 26.46 13.27 -8.24
C VAL A 181 26.05 11.93 -8.87
N VAL A 182 24.75 11.60 -8.85
CA VAL A 182 24.21 10.39 -9.52
C VAL A 182 24.59 10.40 -11.00
N LYS A 183 24.37 11.51 -11.70
CA LYS A 183 24.75 11.68 -13.12
C LYS A 183 26.24 11.48 -13.35
N LEU A 184 27.07 12.09 -12.50
CA LEU A 184 28.51 12.00 -12.63
C LEU A 184 29.01 10.56 -12.40
N LEU A 185 28.53 9.88 -11.36
CA LEU A 185 28.88 8.50 -11.05
C LEU A 185 28.50 7.55 -12.19
N LEU A 186 27.27 7.65 -12.69
CA LEU A 186 26.81 6.83 -13.82
C LEU A 186 27.62 7.09 -15.09
N SER A 187 27.97 8.35 -15.37
CA SER A 187 28.83 8.70 -16.52
C SER A 187 30.25 8.13 -16.44
N LYS A 188 30.67 7.70 -15.24
CA LYS A 188 31.96 7.06 -14.98
C LYS A 188 31.86 5.56 -14.78
N GLY A 189 30.70 4.94 -15.01
CA GLY A 189 30.52 3.49 -14.95
C GLY A 189 30.12 2.95 -13.57
N ALA A 190 29.49 3.76 -12.73
CA ALA A 190 28.82 3.23 -11.54
C ALA A 190 27.72 2.24 -11.93
N ASP A 191 27.63 1.11 -11.22
CA ASP A 191 26.65 0.05 -11.47
C ASP A 191 25.23 0.53 -11.09
N PRO A 192 24.31 0.70 -12.06
CA PRO A 192 22.94 1.11 -11.80
C PRO A 192 22.05 -0.04 -11.29
N ASN A 193 22.59 -1.24 -11.08
CA ASN A 193 21.87 -2.45 -10.68
C ASN A 193 22.25 -2.99 -9.30
N PHE A 194 23.01 -2.23 -8.49
CA PHE A 194 23.33 -2.67 -7.14
C PHE A 194 22.04 -2.93 -6.32
N ARG A 195 22.17 -3.72 -5.25
CA ARG A 195 21.10 -3.93 -4.27
C ARG A 195 21.54 -3.46 -2.91
N ASP A 196 20.73 -2.64 -2.27
CA ASP A 196 20.98 -2.23 -0.88
C ASP A 196 20.65 -3.36 0.11
N MET A 197 20.85 -3.11 1.40
CA MET A 197 20.60 -4.10 2.48
C MET A 197 19.14 -4.56 2.57
N TRP A 198 18.19 -3.86 1.94
CA TRP A 198 16.78 -4.24 1.85
C TRP A 198 16.42 -4.83 0.47
N GLY A 199 17.42 -5.05 -0.39
CA GLY A 199 17.22 -5.57 -1.74
C GLY A 199 16.70 -4.55 -2.75
N ARG A 200 16.67 -3.24 -2.41
CA ARG A 200 16.19 -2.19 -3.33
C ARG A 200 17.26 -1.85 -4.35
N THR A 201 16.83 -1.60 -5.59
CA THR A 201 17.68 -1.20 -6.71
C THR A 201 17.73 0.34 -6.81
N PRO A 202 18.72 0.93 -7.51
CA PRO A 202 18.71 2.35 -7.83
C PRO A 202 17.41 2.80 -8.50
N LEU A 203 16.88 1.99 -9.39
CA LEU A 203 15.65 2.29 -10.12
C LEU A 203 14.45 2.37 -9.15
N TRP A 204 14.37 1.47 -8.17
CA TRP A 204 13.42 1.55 -7.06
C TRP A 204 13.53 2.87 -6.29
N LEU A 205 14.74 3.24 -5.89
CA LEU A 205 15.00 4.49 -5.17
C LEU A 205 14.63 5.73 -6.01
N GLY A 206 14.78 5.65 -7.33
CA GLY A 206 14.34 6.68 -8.28
C GLY A 206 12.82 6.88 -8.25
N PHE A 207 12.04 5.80 -8.16
CA PHE A 207 10.59 5.85 -7.99
C PHE A 207 10.17 6.40 -6.63
N GLU A 208 10.79 5.94 -5.53
CA GLU A 208 10.53 6.47 -4.17
C GLU A 208 10.90 7.97 -4.05
N TRP A 209 11.89 8.43 -4.82
CA TRP A 209 12.17 9.85 -4.93
C TRP A 209 11.04 10.59 -5.67
N GLY A 210 10.43 9.95 -6.67
CA GLY A 210 9.51 10.61 -7.60
C GLY A 210 10.25 11.46 -8.65
N SER A 211 11.53 11.19 -8.88
CA SER A 211 12.33 11.93 -9.87
C SER A 211 12.35 11.19 -11.22
N LYS A 212 11.53 11.69 -12.15
CA LYS A 212 11.51 11.19 -13.55
C LYS A 212 12.90 11.29 -14.20
N LYS A 213 13.61 12.39 -13.95
CA LYS A 213 14.95 12.66 -14.52
C LYS A 213 16.01 11.66 -14.04
N VAL A 214 16.03 11.36 -12.73
CA VAL A 214 16.96 10.36 -12.18
C VAL A 214 16.62 8.96 -12.67
N THR A 215 15.33 8.63 -12.74
CA THR A 215 14.88 7.32 -13.25
C THR A 215 15.27 7.12 -14.71
N GLU A 216 14.99 8.12 -15.57
CA GLU A 216 15.39 8.08 -16.98
C GLU A 216 16.90 7.92 -17.12
N LEU A 217 17.67 8.69 -16.34
CA LEU A 217 19.12 8.61 -16.32
C LEU A 217 19.62 7.22 -15.92
N LEU A 218 19.03 6.60 -14.90
CA LEU A 218 19.37 5.24 -14.46
C LEU A 218 19.09 4.21 -15.56
N LEU A 219 17.92 4.27 -16.20
CA LEU A 219 17.55 3.40 -17.32
C LEU A 219 18.53 3.54 -18.49
N ARG A 220 18.83 4.77 -18.90
CA ARG A 220 19.79 5.07 -19.98
C ARG A 220 21.22 4.67 -19.62
N SER A 221 21.55 4.61 -18.34
CA SER A 221 22.86 4.15 -17.85
C SER A 221 22.95 2.64 -17.66
N GLY A 222 21.90 1.88 -18.02
CA GLY A 222 21.93 0.42 -18.01
C GLY A 222 21.15 -0.25 -16.88
N ALA A 223 20.37 0.48 -16.07
CA ALA A 223 19.50 -0.14 -15.08
C ALA A 223 18.56 -1.17 -15.73
N CYS A 224 18.38 -2.31 -15.07
CA CYS A 224 17.52 -3.39 -15.51
C CYS A 224 16.06 -3.08 -15.12
N PRO A 225 15.13 -2.97 -16.09
CA PRO A 225 13.73 -2.65 -15.82
C PRO A 225 12.95 -3.79 -15.16
N ASN A 226 13.52 -5.00 -15.13
CA ASN A 226 12.86 -6.20 -14.61
C ASN A 226 13.49 -6.69 -13.30
N LEU A 227 14.53 -6.01 -12.79
CA LEU A 227 15.21 -6.46 -11.59
C LEU A 227 14.30 -6.28 -10.38
N ALA A 228 13.72 -7.40 -9.93
CA ALA A 228 12.89 -7.44 -8.74
C ALA A 228 13.69 -6.99 -7.51
N ALA A 229 13.02 -6.24 -6.65
CA ALA A 229 13.54 -5.77 -5.37
C ALA A 229 12.89 -6.54 -4.21
N ARG A 230 12.65 -5.86 -3.09
CA ARG A 230 11.90 -6.39 -1.94
C ARG A 230 10.53 -6.90 -2.39
N PHE A 231 10.05 -7.96 -1.75
CA PHE A 231 8.73 -8.56 -2.02
C PHE A 231 8.55 -9.04 -3.47
N ARG A 232 9.66 -9.35 -4.17
CA ARG A 232 9.71 -9.68 -5.60
C ARG A 232 9.12 -8.61 -6.53
N MET A 233 8.89 -7.39 -6.04
CA MET A 233 8.31 -6.32 -6.84
C MET A 233 9.32 -5.80 -7.87
N THR A 234 8.91 -5.80 -9.13
CA THR A 234 9.66 -5.15 -10.23
C THR A 234 9.40 -3.64 -10.27
N PRO A 235 10.24 -2.85 -10.96
CA PRO A 235 9.96 -1.45 -11.28
C PRO A 235 8.52 -1.15 -11.71
N LEU A 236 7.94 -2.00 -12.56
CA LEU A 236 6.58 -1.79 -13.06
C LEU A 236 5.51 -1.97 -11.97
N HIS A 237 5.71 -2.90 -11.02
CA HIS A 237 4.81 -3.03 -9.85
C HIS A 237 4.78 -1.74 -9.04
N VAL A 238 5.96 -1.16 -8.77
CA VAL A 238 6.10 0.06 -7.99
C VAL A 238 5.37 1.23 -8.66
N ILE A 239 5.57 1.40 -9.97
CA ILE A 239 4.91 2.46 -10.75
C ILE A 239 3.39 2.25 -10.74
N SER A 240 2.91 1.02 -10.97
CA SER A 240 1.48 0.69 -10.96
C SER A 240 0.83 0.98 -9.61
N ASN A 241 1.51 0.62 -8.51
CA ASN A 241 1.00 0.81 -7.15
C ASN A 241 0.89 2.29 -6.76
N TYR A 242 1.81 3.14 -7.22
CA TYR A 242 1.75 4.59 -6.95
C TYR A 242 0.75 5.35 -7.82
N GLY A 243 0.22 4.75 -8.89
CA GLY A 243 -0.82 5.38 -9.71
C GLY A 243 -0.37 6.61 -10.51
N ASN A 244 0.93 6.72 -10.87
CA ASN A 244 1.45 7.89 -11.58
C ASN A 244 1.59 7.64 -13.10
N LEU A 245 0.59 8.07 -13.86
CA LEU A 245 0.53 7.90 -15.32
C LEU A 245 1.74 8.53 -16.03
N GLU A 246 2.10 9.78 -15.72
CA GLU A 246 3.23 10.45 -16.37
C GLU A 246 4.54 9.69 -16.16
N PHE A 247 4.70 9.07 -14.99
CA PHE A 247 5.87 8.26 -14.68
C PHE A 247 5.89 6.94 -15.47
N MET A 248 4.73 6.30 -15.63
CA MET A 248 4.57 5.09 -16.43
C MET A 248 4.82 5.36 -17.91
N GLU A 249 4.29 6.46 -18.45
CA GLU A 249 4.54 6.89 -19.84
C GLU A 249 6.02 7.16 -20.07
N MET A 250 6.66 7.90 -19.16
CA MET A 250 8.10 8.15 -19.22
C MET A 250 8.90 6.85 -19.15
N PHE A 251 8.53 5.93 -18.25
CA PHE A 251 9.19 4.63 -18.12
C PHE A 251 9.12 3.86 -19.43
N PHE A 252 7.92 3.60 -19.96
CA PHE A 252 7.77 2.85 -21.21
C PHE A 252 8.41 3.53 -22.40
N LYS A 253 8.28 4.86 -22.54
CA LYS A 253 8.97 5.63 -23.58
C LYS A 253 10.48 5.45 -23.49
N THR A 254 11.05 5.56 -22.29
CA THR A 254 12.49 5.38 -22.09
C THR A 254 12.92 3.96 -22.42
N ILE A 255 12.12 2.96 -22.06
CA ILE A 255 12.40 1.55 -22.39
C ILE A 255 12.42 1.33 -23.91
N ASP A 256 11.48 1.92 -24.63
CA ASP A 256 11.45 1.85 -26.10
C ASP A 256 12.67 2.53 -26.71
N ASP A 257 13.01 3.74 -26.24
CA ASP A 257 14.17 4.52 -26.70
C ASP A 257 15.48 3.73 -26.54
N ILE A 258 15.63 2.99 -25.44
CA ILE A 258 16.83 2.18 -25.15
C ILE A 258 16.71 0.72 -25.63
N GLN A 259 15.62 0.38 -26.34
CA GLN A 259 15.36 -0.95 -26.90
C GLN A 259 15.48 -2.09 -25.88
N LYS A 260 15.00 -1.86 -24.65
CA LYS A 260 14.89 -2.92 -23.63
C LYS A 260 13.48 -3.51 -23.61
N THR A 261 13.35 -4.69 -23.01
CA THR A 261 12.06 -5.34 -22.78
C THR A 261 11.65 -5.22 -21.32
N VAL A 262 10.34 -5.14 -21.07
CA VAL A 262 9.76 -5.16 -19.72
C VAL A 262 8.93 -6.42 -19.55
N GLU A 263 9.11 -7.11 -18.43
CA GLU A 263 8.24 -8.21 -18.00
C GLU A 263 6.95 -7.64 -17.41
N VAL A 264 5.98 -7.36 -18.28
CA VAL A 264 4.68 -6.77 -17.89
C VAL A 264 3.83 -7.65 -17.00
N ASN A 265 4.06 -8.97 -17.06
CA ASN A 265 3.33 -10.01 -16.34
C ASN A 265 4.15 -10.62 -15.18
N ALA A 266 5.23 -9.96 -14.76
CA ALA A 266 5.94 -10.40 -13.57
C ALA A 266 4.97 -10.44 -12.38
N GLN A 267 5.12 -11.44 -11.51
CA GLN A 267 4.34 -11.59 -10.29
C GLN A 267 5.24 -11.33 -9.07
N ASP A 268 4.73 -10.51 -8.15
CA ASP A 268 5.37 -10.25 -6.88
C ASP A 268 5.26 -11.43 -5.89
N GLU A 269 5.53 -11.22 -4.61
CA GLU A 269 5.43 -12.27 -3.60
C GLU A 269 4.00 -12.77 -3.33
N ASN A 270 3.00 -11.91 -3.52
CA ASN A 270 1.58 -12.23 -3.38
C ASN A 270 0.98 -12.74 -4.70
N GLY A 271 1.79 -12.86 -5.75
CA GLY A 271 1.32 -13.24 -7.08
C GLY A 271 0.65 -12.08 -7.84
N ASP A 272 0.66 -10.87 -7.30
CA ASP A 272 0.03 -9.73 -7.95
C ASP A 272 0.87 -9.30 -9.15
N THR A 273 0.21 -9.00 -10.27
CA THR A 273 0.84 -8.40 -11.46
C THR A 273 0.75 -6.87 -11.38
N PRO A 274 1.57 -6.14 -12.15
CA PRO A 274 1.42 -4.69 -12.26
C PRO A 274 0.03 -4.24 -12.72
N LEU A 275 -0.66 -5.04 -13.55
CA LEU A 275 -2.03 -4.76 -13.97
C LEU A 275 -3.02 -4.89 -12.80
N ARG A 276 -2.88 -5.92 -11.96
CA ARG A 276 -3.72 -6.09 -10.77
C ARG A 276 -3.52 -4.96 -9.77
N LEU A 277 -2.27 -4.58 -9.47
CA LEU A 277 -1.98 -3.45 -8.58
C LEU A 277 -2.56 -2.13 -9.10
N ALA A 278 -2.50 -1.90 -10.43
CA ALA A 278 -3.05 -0.69 -11.04
C ALA A 278 -4.58 -0.56 -10.90
N VAL A 279 -5.31 -1.67 -10.80
CA VAL A 279 -6.78 -1.66 -10.60
C VAL A 279 -7.19 -1.68 -9.12
N GLU A 280 -6.37 -2.24 -8.24
CA GLU A 280 -6.71 -2.47 -6.82
C GLU A 280 -6.56 -1.21 -5.94
N TYR A 281 -5.47 -0.46 -6.09
CA TYR A 281 -5.10 0.64 -5.19
C TYR A 281 -5.71 2.01 -5.57
N ASN A 282 -6.83 2.00 -6.28
CA ASN A 282 -7.52 3.22 -6.69
C ASN A 282 -8.54 3.67 -5.62
N GLU A 283 -8.20 4.69 -4.84
CA GLU A 283 -9.13 5.36 -3.90
C GLU A 283 -9.88 6.55 -4.53
N THR A 284 -9.53 6.97 -5.75
CA THR A 284 -10.08 8.17 -6.40
C THR A 284 -10.88 7.83 -7.66
N TYR A 285 -12.17 7.62 -7.43
CA TYR A 285 -13.20 7.38 -8.46
C TYR A 285 -13.16 8.46 -9.56
N GLY A 286 -13.12 8.02 -10.83
CA GLY A 286 -13.34 8.89 -12.00
C GLY A 286 -12.10 9.52 -12.66
N ASN A 287 -10.88 9.17 -12.25
CA ASN A 287 -9.69 9.71 -12.90
C ASN A 287 -9.33 8.95 -14.19
N SER A 288 -9.34 9.67 -15.33
CA SER A 288 -8.93 9.19 -16.65
C SER A 288 -7.53 8.59 -16.68
N ASP A 289 -6.67 8.96 -15.73
CA ASP A 289 -5.28 8.55 -15.73
C ASP A 289 -5.11 7.07 -15.36
N PHE A 290 -5.91 6.54 -14.44
CA PHE A 290 -5.88 5.11 -14.13
C PHE A 290 -6.36 4.25 -15.30
N GLN A 291 -7.42 4.68 -16.00
CA GLN A 291 -7.87 4.01 -17.23
C GLN A 291 -6.73 3.98 -18.26
N LYS A 292 -6.06 5.10 -18.47
CA LYS A 292 -4.89 5.15 -19.37
C LYS A 292 -3.75 4.25 -18.91
N MET A 293 -3.47 4.16 -17.61
CA MET A 293 -2.45 3.23 -17.08
C MET A 293 -2.83 1.78 -17.36
N VAL A 294 -4.08 1.39 -17.07
CA VAL A 294 -4.60 0.04 -17.37
C VAL A 294 -4.50 -0.26 -18.87
N SER A 295 -4.92 0.67 -19.73
CA SER A 295 -4.79 0.51 -21.18
C SER A 295 -3.36 0.44 -21.65
N LEU A 296 -2.46 1.23 -21.08
CA LEU A 296 -1.05 1.18 -21.40
C LEU A 296 -0.46 -0.19 -21.04
N LEU A 297 -0.77 -0.73 -19.86
CA LEU A 297 -0.34 -2.08 -19.46
C LEU A 297 -0.89 -3.17 -20.39
N LEU A 298 -2.19 -3.13 -20.68
CA LEU A 298 -2.84 -4.11 -21.56
C LEU A 298 -2.30 -4.06 -22.99
N ARG A 299 -2.15 -2.86 -23.57
CA ARG A 299 -1.52 -2.66 -24.89
C ARG A 299 -0.04 -3.06 -24.93
N ARG A 300 0.61 -3.14 -23.77
CA ARG A 300 1.98 -3.67 -23.61
C ARG A 300 2.02 -5.18 -23.39
N GLY A 301 0.88 -5.87 -23.50
CA GLY A 301 0.78 -7.32 -23.40
C GLY A 301 0.54 -7.84 -21.97
N ALA A 302 0.06 -7.00 -21.06
CA ALA A 302 -0.41 -7.50 -19.77
C ALA A 302 -1.54 -8.51 -19.97
N ASP A 303 -1.51 -9.62 -19.24
CA ASP A 303 -2.53 -10.65 -19.29
C ASP A 303 -3.66 -10.31 -18.30
N PRO A 304 -4.90 -10.11 -18.77
CA PRO A 304 -6.03 -9.75 -17.91
C PRO A 304 -6.50 -10.88 -16.99
N ASN A 305 -5.98 -12.10 -17.15
CA ASN A 305 -6.45 -13.29 -16.46
C ASN A 305 -5.46 -13.85 -15.43
N LEU A 306 -4.26 -13.28 -15.31
CA LEU A 306 -3.30 -13.76 -14.31
C LEU A 306 -3.82 -13.52 -12.89
N ALA A 307 -3.98 -14.62 -12.18
CA ALA A 307 -4.45 -14.64 -10.81
C ALA A 307 -3.28 -14.56 -9.83
N ASN A 308 -3.51 -13.86 -8.71
CA ASN A 308 -2.56 -13.81 -7.61
C ASN A 308 -2.57 -15.12 -6.80
N THR A 309 -1.84 -15.17 -5.68
CA THR A 309 -1.77 -16.39 -4.87
C THR A 309 -3.12 -16.81 -4.33
N GLU A 310 -4.10 -15.91 -4.18
CA GLU A 310 -5.46 -16.21 -3.73
C GLU A 310 -6.43 -16.55 -4.87
N GLY A 311 -5.94 -16.66 -6.11
CA GLY A 311 -6.78 -16.92 -7.27
C GLY A 311 -7.50 -15.67 -7.80
N LEU A 312 -7.22 -14.48 -7.26
CA LEU A 312 -7.88 -13.24 -7.65
C LEU A 312 -7.23 -12.65 -8.91
N THR A 313 -8.02 -12.53 -9.98
CA THR A 313 -7.64 -11.84 -11.22
C THR A 313 -7.86 -10.31 -11.09
N PRO A 314 -7.35 -9.48 -12.03
CA PRO A 314 -7.72 -8.06 -12.09
C PRO A 314 -9.24 -7.81 -12.09
N LEU A 315 -10.01 -8.67 -12.78
CA LEU A 315 -11.47 -8.55 -12.82
C LEU A 315 -12.12 -8.76 -11.43
N HIS A 316 -11.57 -9.64 -10.60
CA HIS A 316 -12.02 -9.79 -9.21
C HIS A 316 -11.78 -8.51 -8.41
N ALA A 317 -10.59 -7.92 -8.51
CA ALA A 317 -10.25 -6.67 -7.82
C ALA A 317 -11.17 -5.52 -8.24
N ILE A 318 -11.45 -5.38 -9.54
CA ILE A 318 -12.40 -4.38 -10.05
C ILE A 318 -13.78 -4.58 -9.41
N CYS A 319 -14.30 -5.81 -9.38
CA CYS A 319 -15.66 -6.09 -8.90
C CYS A 319 -15.83 -5.93 -7.38
N GLN A 320 -14.75 -6.01 -6.60
CA GLN A 320 -14.75 -5.72 -5.17
C GLN A 320 -14.83 -4.22 -4.86
N LYS A 321 -14.59 -3.34 -5.85
CA LYS A 321 -14.69 -1.89 -5.72
C LYS A 321 -15.92 -1.41 -6.48
N ASP A 322 -16.62 -0.39 -5.99
CA ASP A 322 -17.78 0.19 -6.70
C ASP A 322 -17.31 1.07 -7.88
N ASN A 323 -16.71 0.44 -8.89
CA ASN A 323 -16.12 1.12 -10.05
C ASN A 323 -16.59 0.51 -11.37
N HIS A 324 -17.87 0.71 -11.64
CA HIS A 324 -18.50 0.27 -12.88
C HIS A 324 -17.83 0.83 -14.15
N VAL A 325 -17.38 2.09 -14.11
CA VAL A 325 -16.70 2.73 -15.24
C VAL A 325 -15.37 2.03 -15.57
N MET A 326 -14.62 1.57 -14.56
CA MET A 326 -13.41 0.77 -14.79
C MET A 326 -13.73 -0.63 -15.33
N LEU A 327 -14.82 -1.26 -14.87
CA LEU A 327 -15.25 -2.56 -15.39
C LEU A 327 -15.59 -2.50 -16.88
N GLU A 328 -16.41 -1.53 -17.29
CA GLU A 328 -16.76 -1.33 -18.71
C GLU A 328 -15.50 -1.10 -19.53
N TYR A 329 -14.68 -0.13 -19.09
CA TYR A 329 -13.43 0.20 -19.75
C TYR A 329 -12.50 -1.01 -19.88
N PHE A 330 -12.30 -1.77 -18.81
CA PHE A 330 -11.42 -2.94 -18.76
C PHE A 330 -11.87 -4.02 -19.74
N LEU A 331 -13.17 -4.30 -19.84
CA LEU A 331 -13.67 -5.28 -20.81
C LEU A 331 -13.59 -4.74 -22.25
N GLU A 332 -13.95 -3.47 -22.47
CA GLU A 332 -13.89 -2.83 -23.80
C GLU A 332 -12.48 -2.76 -24.38
N ILE A 333 -11.48 -2.37 -23.57
CA ILE A 333 -10.09 -2.30 -24.05
C ILE A 333 -9.55 -3.69 -24.39
N ASN A 334 -9.92 -4.72 -23.62
CA ASN A 334 -9.54 -6.11 -23.92
C ASN A 334 -10.20 -6.61 -25.20
N ASP A 335 -11.48 -6.29 -25.41
CA ASP A 335 -12.19 -6.57 -26.66
C ASP A 335 -11.49 -5.86 -27.86
N GLU A 336 -11.10 -4.59 -27.70
CA GLU A 336 -10.41 -3.80 -28.73
C GLU A 336 -9.06 -4.42 -29.15
N ILE A 337 -8.27 -4.88 -28.17
CA ILE A 337 -6.95 -5.49 -28.41
C ILE A 337 -7.02 -7.01 -28.60
N GLN A 338 -8.22 -7.57 -28.75
CA GLN A 338 -8.48 -8.99 -29.00
C GLN A 338 -7.93 -9.93 -27.90
N GLN A 339 -7.91 -9.47 -26.65
CA GLN A 339 -7.61 -10.29 -25.48
C GLN A 339 -8.90 -10.81 -24.84
N THR A 340 -9.00 -12.11 -24.63
CA THR A 340 -10.17 -12.72 -23.97
C THR A 340 -10.07 -12.58 -22.46
N VAL A 341 -11.07 -11.98 -21.81
CA VAL A 341 -11.18 -11.95 -20.35
C VAL A 341 -12.04 -13.12 -19.87
N HIS A 342 -11.53 -13.91 -18.92
CA HIS A 342 -12.24 -15.00 -18.29
C HIS A 342 -13.20 -14.48 -17.21
N VAL A 343 -14.37 -13.98 -17.66
CA VAL A 343 -15.43 -13.41 -16.80
C VAL A 343 -15.96 -14.36 -15.71
N ASN A 344 -15.71 -15.66 -15.88
CA ASN A 344 -16.13 -16.74 -14.99
C ASN A 344 -14.97 -17.37 -14.19
N ALA A 345 -13.80 -16.72 -14.16
CA ALA A 345 -12.70 -17.18 -13.31
C ALA A 345 -13.16 -17.29 -11.85
N GLN A 346 -12.67 -18.30 -11.15
CA GLN A 346 -12.96 -18.54 -9.73
C GLN A 346 -11.69 -18.37 -8.91
N ASP A 347 -11.78 -17.62 -7.82
CA ASP A 347 -10.71 -17.52 -6.83
C ASP A 347 -10.58 -18.83 -6.01
N LYS A 348 -9.67 -18.87 -5.03
CA LYS A 348 -9.50 -20.05 -4.16
C LYS A 348 -10.75 -20.40 -3.35
N GLU A 349 -11.60 -19.43 -3.05
CA GLU A 349 -12.88 -19.63 -2.39
C GLU A 349 -14.00 -19.94 -3.38
N GLY A 350 -13.71 -20.08 -4.67
CA GLY A 350 -14.71 -20.33 -5.70
C GLY A 350 -15.57 -19.11 -6.06
N ASN A 351 -15.28 -17.92 -5.51
CA ASN A 351 -16.02 -16.72 -5.89
C ASN A 351 -15.67 -16.33 -7.32
N THR A 352 -16.69 -16.02 -8.12
CA THR A 352 -16.53 -15.38 -9.42
C THR A 352 -16.58 -13.85 -9.26
N PRO A 353 -16.12 -13.07 -10.25
CA PRO A 353 -16.30 -11.61 -10.23
C PRO A 353 -17.76 -11.19 -10.06
N LEU A 354 -18.71 -11.95 -10.62
CA LEU A 354 -20.14 -11.72 -10.43
C LEU A 354 -20.57 -11.92 -8.97
N LEU A 355 -20.12 -12.99 -8.32
CA LEU A 355 -20.45 -13.24 -6.91
C LEU A 355 -19.88 -12.15 -6.00
N LEU A 356 -18.66 -11.67 -6.26
CA LEU A 356 -18.07 -10.57 -5.51
C LEU A 356 -18.83 -9.25 -5.71
N ALA A 357 -19.20 -8.91 -6.94
CA ALA A 357 -20.00 -7.72 -7.22
C ALA A 357 -21.36 -7.76 -6.51
N LEU A 358 -22.02 -8.92 -6.49
CA LEU A 358 -23.30 -9.11 -5.80
C LEU A 358 -23.18 -9.01 -4.28
N GLN A 359 -22.16 -9.64 -3.69
CA GLN A 359 -21.91 -9.58 -2.25
C GLN A 359 -21.54 -8.17 -1.76
N ALA A 360 -20.98 -7.33 -2.64
CA ALA A 360 -20.66 -5.94 -2.35
C ALA A 360 -21.81 -4.96 -2.72
N ASP A 361 -22.98 -5.45 -3.14
CA ASP A 361 -24.13 -4.63 -3.61
C ASP A 361 -23.79 -3.71 -4.82
N HIS A 362 -22.88 -4.14 -5.69
CA HIS A 362 -22.51 -3.42 -6.92
C HIS A 362 -23.42 -3.80 -8.10
N GLN A 363 -24.70 -3.44 -8.01
CA GLN A 363 -25.75 -3.93 -8.92
C GLN A 363 -25.45 -3.69 -10.40
N LYS A 364 -25.04 -2.47 -10.77
CA LYS A 364 -24.73 -2.13 -12.17
C LYS A 364 -23.61 -2.99 -12.74
N MET A 365 -22.61 -3.30 -11.91
CA MET A 365 -21.50 -4.17 -12.30
C MET A 365 -21.97 -5.60 -12.51
N ALA A 366 -22.82 -6.11 -11.61
CA ALA A 366 -23.41 -7.44 -11.76
C ALA A 366 -24.25 -7.57 -13.04
N GLU A 367 -25.08 -6.56 -13.36
CA GLU A 367 -25.85 -6.55 -14.62
C GLU A 367 -24.93 -6.57 -15.84
N TYR A 368 -23.91 -5.71 -15.87
CA TYR A 368 -22.96 -5.66 -16.97
C TYR A 368 -22.17 -6.97 -17.15
N LEU A 369 -21.73 -7.60 -16.05
CA LEU A 369 -21.07 -8.91 -16.08
C LEU A 369 -21.97 -9.99 -16.69
N LEU A 370 -23.25 -10.03 -16.30
CA LEU A 370 -24.22 -10.98 -16.84
C LEU A 370 -24.41 -10.79 -18.36
N GLU A 371 -24.51 -9.54 -18.81
CA GLU A 371 -24.55 -9.20 -20.24
C GLU A 371 -23.31 -9.75 -20.96
N LYS A 372 -22.12 -9.53 -20.37
CA LYS A 372 -20.82 -9.97 -20.88
C LYS A 372 -20.51 -11.46 -20.71
N GLY A 373 -21.45 -12.28 -20.21
CA GLY A 373 -21.29 -13.75 -20.19
C GLY A 373 -20.96 -14.36 -18.85
N ALA A 374 -21.07 -13.61 -17.75
CA ALA A 374 -20.98 -14.19 -16.43
C ALA A 374 -22.08 -15.24 -16.21
N ASN A 375 -21.68 -16.40 -15.69
CA ASN A 375 -22.55 -17.54 -15.43
C ASN A 375 -23.11 -17.42 -13.99
N PRO A 376 -24.43 -17.18 -13.84
CA PRO A 376 -25.04 -17.04 -12.51
C PRO A 376 -25.16 -18.36 -11.74
N HIS A 377 -24.83 -19.51 -12.35
CA HIS A 377 -24.94 -20.84 -11.74
C HIS A 377 -23.64 -21.34 -11.10
N LEU A 378 -22.51 -20.64 -11.29
CA LEU A 378 -21.28 -21.01 -10.61
C LEU A 378 -21.40 -20.74 -9.12
N THR A 379 -20.90 -21.69 -8.33
CA THR A 379 -20.96 -21.67 -6.87
C THR A 379 -19.58 -21.43 -6.27
N ASN A 380 -19.52 -20.64 -5.19
CA ASN A 380 -18.33 -20.56 -4.36
C ASN A 380 -18.21 -21.77 -3.39
N ALA A 381 -17.20 -21.76 -2.52
CA ALA A 381 -16.91 -22.80 -1.54
C ALA A 381 -18.02 -22.98 -0.49
N ARG A 382 -18.95 -22.02 -0.38
CA ARG A 382 -20.17 -22.13 0.44
C ARG A 382 -21.37 -22.69 -0.33
N GLY A 383 -21.23 -23.00 -1.62
CA GLY A 383 -22.33 -23.43 -2.49
C GLY A 383 -23.19 -22.27 -3.00
N LEU A 384 -22.79 -21.00 -2.79
CA LEU A 384 -23.63 -19.85 -3.14
C LEU A 384 -23.57 -19.55 -4.64
N THR A 385 -24.73 -19.55 -5.29
CA THR A 385 -24.94 -19.03 -6.65
C THR A 385 -25.23 -17.52 -6.64
N ALA A 386 -25.34 -16.90 -7.83
CA ALA A 386 -25.73 -15.49 -7.93
C ALA A 386 -27.11 -15.21 -7.30
N LEU A 387 -28.06 -16.15 -7.42
CA LEU A 387 -29.36 -16.01 -6.76
C LEU A 387 -29.24 -16.05 -5.24
N HIS A 388 -28.41 -16.95 -4.69
CA HIS A 388 -28.15 -16.96 -3.25
C HIS A 388 -27.55 -15.63 -2.78
N ALA A 389 -26.55 -15.10 -3.50
CA ALA A 389 -25.91 -13.84 -3.14
C ALA A 389 -26.92 -12.68 -3.11
N ILE A 390 -27.80 -12.58 -4.13
CA ILE A 390 -28.85 -11.55 -4.19
C ILE A 390 -29.85 -11.71 -3.04
N CYS A 391 -30.27 -12.94 -2.74
CA CYS A 391 -31.30 -13.21 -1.73
C CYS A 391 -30.76 -13.16 -0.29
N ASN A 392 -29.43 -13.17 -0.12
CA ASN A 392 -28.77 -13.05 1.18
C ASN A 392 -28.56 -11.59 1.61
N ASP A 393 -28.83 -10.60 0.75
CA ASP A 393 -28.80 -9.18 1.10
C ASP A 393 -30.08 -8.76 1.82
N GLN A 394 -29.96 -7.84 2.79
CA GLN A 394 -31.09 -7.25 3.51
C GLN A 394 -31.91 -6.30 2.64
N LYS A 395 -31.35 -5.81 1.53
CA LYS A 395 -32.06 -4.97 0.57
C LYS A 395 -32.79 -5.82 -0.46
N ASP A 396 -34.03 -5.44 -0.78
CA ASP A 396 -34.82 -6.14 -1.79
C ASP A 396 -34.35 -5.80 -3.22
N HIS A 397 -33.53 -6.69 -3.77
CA HIS A 397 -32.91 -6.59 -5.09
C HIS A 397 -33.66 -7.35 -6.20
N HIS A 398 -34.99 -7.43 -6.12
CA HIS A 398 -35.83 -8.13 -7.10
C HIS A 398 -35.60 -7.73 -8.57
N ALA A 399 -35.08 -6.52 -8.84
CA ALA A 399 -34.69 -6.08 -10.17
C ALA A 399 -33.55 -6.94 -10.75
N LEU A 400 -32.50 -7.20 -9.97
CA LEU A 400 -31.38 -8.06 -10.36
C LEU A 400 -31.82 -9.49 -10.61
N VAL A 401 -32.72 -10.03 -9.78
CA VAL A 401 -33.30 -11.36 -10.00
C VAL A 401 -34.01 -11.41 -11.35
N LYS A 402 -34.85 -10.41 -11.67
CA LYS A 402 -35.49 -10.30 -12.99
C LYS A 402 -34.47 -10.21 -14.12
N THR A 403 -33.38 -9.47 -13.93
CA THR A 403 -32.28 -9.34 -14.90
C THR A 403 -31.59 -10.69 -15.16
N ILE A 404 -31.25 -11.46 -14.12
CA ILE A 404 -30.69 -12.83 -14.27
C ILE A 404 -31.60 -13.70 -15.15
N PHE A 405 -32.90 -13.78 -14.83
CA PHE A 405 -33.80 -14.59 -15.61
C PHE A 405 -33.95 -14.09 -17.07
N LYS A 406 -33.96 -12.78 -17.27
CA LYS A 406 -34.05 -12.18 -18.63
C LYS A 406 -32.83 -12.56 -19.45
N ILE A 407 -31.63 -12.44 -18.89
CA ILE A 407 -30.36 -12.73 -19.58
C ILE A 407 -30.22 -14.23 -19.84
N CYS A 408 -30.50 -15.08 -18.85
CA CYS A 408 -30.45 -16.53 -19.03
C CYS A 408 -31.43 -16.99 -20.12
N LYS A 409 -32.66 -16.45 -20.12
CA LYS A 409 -33.64 -16.73 -21.19
C LYS A 409 -33.12 -16.33 -22.56
N ALA A 410 -32.49 -15.15 -22.68
CA ALA A 410 -31.90 -14.69 -23.94
C ALA A 410 -30.73 -15.56 -24.41
N LYS A 411 -30.00 -16.19 -23.48
CA LYS A 411 -28.89 -17.12 -23.75
C LYS A 411 -29.32 -18.59 -23.81
N HIS A 412 -30.62 -18.88 -23.81
CA HIS A 412 -31.18 -20.24 -23.78
C HIS A 412 -30.68 -21.10 -22.60
N GLN A 413 -30.43 -20.48 -21.45
CA GLN A 413 -30.03 -21.13 -20.20
C GLN A 413 -31.21 -21.15 -19.23
N LEU A 414 -31.41 -22.31 -18.58
CA LEU A 414 -32.40 -22.46 -17.52
C LEU A 414 -31.79 -22.03 -16.19
N VAL A 415 -32.51 -21.18 -15.46
CA VAL A 415 -32.07 -20.74 -14.14
C VAL A 415 -32.37 -21.83 -13.13
N GLN A 416 -31.35 -22.28 -12.39
CA GLN A 416 -31.51 -23.17 -11.24
C GLN A 416 -32.08 -22.38 -10.05
N VAL A 417 -33.40 -22.20 -10.03
CA VAL A 417 -34.11 -21.38 -9.02
C VAL A 417 -33.99 -22.00 -7.63
N ASP A 418 -34.07 -23.33 -7.56
CA ASP A 418 -34.00 -24.11 -6.31
C ASP A 418 -32.61 -24.73 -6.10
N ALA A 419 -31.56 -24.09 -6.61
CA ALA A 419 -30.19 -24.48 -6.26
C ALA A 419 -30.03 -24.44 -4.73
N ARG A 420 -29.27 -25.38 -4.17
CA ARG A 420 -29.05 -25.49 -2.72
C ARG A 420 -27.60 -25.17 -2.41
N ASP A 421 -27.38 -24.33 -1.39
CA ASP A 421 -26.05 -24.07 -0.86
C ASP A 421 -25.57 -25.20 0.07
N ASN A 422 -24.36 -25.07 0.66
CA ASN A 422 -23.82 -26.11 1.52
C ASN A 422 -24.55 -26.27 2.86
N LEU A 423 -25.45 -25.34 3.21
CA LEU A 423 -26.35 -25.43 4.36
C LEU A 423 -27.73 -25.95 3.94
N ASP A 424 -27.86 -26.46 2.71
CA ASP A 424 -29.09 -26.98 2.13
C ASP A 424 -30.20 -25.93 1.94
N ARG A 425 -29.81 -24.65 1.85
CA ARG A 425 -30.74 -23.53 1.73
C ARG A 425 -30.95 -23.17 0.27
N THR A 426 -32.19 -22.86 -0.10
CA THR A 426 -32.55 -22.31 -1.41
C THR A 426 -32.51 -20.78 -1.43
N PRO A 427 -32.39 -20.14 -2.61
CA PRO A 427 -32.57 -18.69 -2.73
C PRO A 427 -33.91 -18.20 -2.18
N LEU A 428 -34.99 -18.98 -2.34
CA LEU A 428 -36.30 -18.65 -1.78
C LEU A 428 -36.27 -18.57 -0.26
N GLN A 429 -35.64 -19.54 0.41
CA GLN A 429 -35.49 -19.53 1.88
C GLN A 429 -34.68 -18.34 2.37
N LEU A 430 -33.60 -17.97 1.67
CA LEU A 430 -32.83 -16.77 2.00
C LEU A 430 -33.64 -15.48 1.82
N ALA A 431 -34.40 -15.37 0.73
CA ALA A 431 -35.27 -14.21 0.48
C ALA A 431 -36.38 -14.08 1.53
N VAL A 432 -36.94 -15.21 1.99
CA VAL A 432 -37.92 -15.26 3.09
C VAL A 432 -37.27 -14.85 4.40
N ALA A 433 -36.07 -15.35 4.72
CA ALA A 433 -35.34 -14.99 5.93
C ALA A 433 -34.99 -13.48 5.99
N ASN A 434 -34.68 -12.88 4.83
CA ASN A 434 -34.46 -11.44 4.66
C ASN A 434 -35.74 -10.60 4.54
N LEU A 435 -36.93 -11.22 4.60
CA LEU A 435 -38.23 -10.53 4.44
C LEU A 435 -38.34 -9.74 3.12
N SER A 436 -37.70 -10.23 2.06
CA SER A 436 -37.64 -9.59 0.74
C SER A 436 -38.85 -9.93 -0.12
N LEU A 437 -40.01 -9.36 0.23
CA LEU A 437 -41.32 -9.67 -0.36
C LEU A 437 -41.36 -9.66 -1.90
N LYS A 438 -40.76 -8.67 -2.56
CA LYS A 438 -40.81 -8.59 -4.03
C LYS A 438 -39.91 -9.63 -4.65
N THR A 439 -38.78 -9.94 -4.01
CA THR A 439 -37.88 -11.00 -4.46
C THR A 439 -38.55 -12.37 -4.33
N VAL A 440 -39.23 -12.63 -3.21
CA VAL A 440 -40.04 -13.85 -3.00
C VAL A 440 -41.10 -14.00 -4.09
N ASP A 441 -41.93 -12.97 -4.35
CA ASP A 441 -42.95 -13.03 -5.42
C ASP A 441 -42.34 -13.30 -6.80
N VAL A 442 -41.17 -12.72 -7.10
CA VAL A 442 -40.46 -12.99 -8.36
C VAL A 442 -40.00 -14.45 -8.42
N LEU A 443 -39.36 -14.98 -7.38
CA LEU A 443 -38.87 -16.37 -7.37
C LEU A 443 -40.04 -17.37 -7.55
N LEU A 444 -41.13 -17.18 -6.81
CA LEU A 444 -42.33 -18.04 -6.94
C LEU A 444 -42.93 -17.96 -8.35
N LYS A 445 -43.04 -16.77 -8.94
CA LYS A 445 -43.50 -16.60 -10.33
C LYS A 445 -42.57 -17.25 -11.37
N ARG A 446 -41.32 -17.52 -11.02
CA ARG A 446 -40.32 -18.15 -11.88
C ARG A 446 -40.08 -19.62 -11.56
N GLY A 447 -40.95 -20.23 -10.76
CA GLY A 447 -40.99 -21.67 -10.54
C GLY A 447 -40.12 -22.14 -9.39
N ALA A 448 -39.87 -21.30 -8.38
CA ALA A 448 -39.34 -21.78 -7.11
C ALA A 448 -40.32 -22.79 -6.48
N ASP A 449 -39.78 -23.91 -6.00
CA ASP A 449 -40.56 -25.03 -5.50
C ASP A 449 -41.14 -24.72 -4.11
N LEU A 450 -42.46 -24.58 -4.03
CA LEU A 450 -43.21 -24.41 -2.78
C LEU A 450 -43.57 -25.75 -2.13
N ASP A 451 -43.64 -26.85 -2.89
CA ASP A 451 -44.08 -28.15 -2.38
C ASP A 451 -43.02 -28.76 -1.45
N ASN A 452 -41.75 -28.50 -1.74
CA ASN A 452 -40.61 -28.89 -0.90
C ASN A 452 -40.00 -27.72 -0.13
N PHE A 453 -40.69 -26.58 -0.05
CA PHE A 453 -40.25 -25.44 0.74
C PHE A 453 -40.53 -25.68 2.22
N ALA A 454 -39.56 -25.32 3.06
CA ALA A 454 -39.73 -25.26 4.51
C ALA A 454 -39.35 -23.86 4.99
N LEU A 455 -40.14 -23.30 5.91
CA LEU A 455 -39.87 -21.99 6.45
C LEU A 455 -38.47 -21.93 7.11
N PRO A 456 -37.68 -20.86 6.91
CA PRO A 456 -36.40 -20.70 7.58
C PRO A 456 -36.53 -20.86 9.09
N THR A 457 -35.64 -21.64 9.71
CA THR A 457 -35.62 -21.76 11.17
C THR A 457 -35.12 -20.49 11.83
N MET A 458 -35.35 -20.34 13.14
CA MET A 458 -34.83 -19.20 13.90
C MET A 458 -33.33 -18.94 13.72
N ASN A 459 -32.51 -19.99 13.61
CA ASN A 459 -31.08 -19.83 13.34
C ASN A 459 -30.82 -19.14 11.99
N HIS A 460 -31.60 -19.46 10.96
CA HIS A 460 -31.50 -18.82 9.65
C HIS A 460 -31.88 -17.34 9.69
N PHE A 461 -32.93 -16.99 10.44
CA PHE A 461 -33.28 -15.59 10.66
C PHE A 461 -32.17 -14.84 11.41
N TYR A 462 -31.51 -15.47 12.38
CA TYR A 462 -30.42 -14.83 13.13
C TYR A 462 -29.14 -14.63 12.34
N ASP A 463 -28.82 -15.53 11.42
CA ASP A 463 -27.66 -15.38 10.53
C ASP A 463 -27.80 -14.13 9.63
N VAL A 464 -29.02 -13.63 9.47
CA VAL A 464 -29.40 -12.64 8.46
C VAL A 464 -29.87 -11.31 9.06
N LEU A 465 -30.69 -11.36 10.12
CA LEU A 465 -31.26 -10.18 10.78
C LEU A 465 -30.37 -9.73 11.94
N ASN A 466 -29.77 -8.53 11.83
CA ASN A 466 -28.87 -8.01 12.86
C ASN A 466 -29.63 -7.70 14.18
N PRO A 467 -29.30 -8.36 15.30
CA PRO A 467 -30.00 -8.20 16.58
C PRO A 467 -29.78 -6.84 17.26
N ASP A 468 -28.79 -6.05 16.85
CA ASP A 468 -28.45 -4.77 17.52
C ASP A 468 -29.33 -3.58 17.09
N SER A 469 -30.13 -3.73 16.04
CA SER A 469 -31.07 -2.71 15.53
C SER A 469 -32.43 -2.75 16.26
N MET A 470 -32.43 -2.58 17.59
CA MET A 470 -33.66 -2.67 18.41
C MET A 470 -34.48 -1.36 18.42
N SER A 471 -34.55 -0.65 17.29
CA SER A 471 -35.41 0.53 17.18
C SER A 471 -36.88 0.13 17.05
N TYR A 472 -37.80 0.95 17.56
CA TYR A 472 -39.25 0.74 17.38
C TYR A 472 -39.65 0.62 15.90
N LYS A 473 -38.98 1.40 15.02
CA LYS A 473 -39.17 1.32 13.56
C LYS A 473 -38.80 -0.06 12.99
N PHE A 474 -37.72 -0.66 13.49
CA PHE A 474 -37.32 -2.00 13.07
C PHE A 474 -38.31 -3.07 13.53
N LYS A 475 -38.84 -2.96 14.75
CA LYS A 475 -39.87 -3.88 15.25
C LYS A 475 -41.15 -3.80 14.41
N SER A 476 -41.66 -2.60 14.17
CA SER A 476 -42.84 -2.40 13.33
C SER A 476 -42.62 -2.97 11.91
N TYR A 477 -41.45 -2.70 11.31
CA TYR A 477 -41.05 -3.27 10.02
C TYR A 477 -41.00 -4.81 10.04
N LEU A 478 -40.40 -5.42 11.05
CA LEU A 478 -40.29 -6.87 11.21
C LEU A 478 -41.67 -7.52 11.31
N ALA A 479 -42.56 -6.99 12.15
CA ALA A 479 -43.91 -7.53 12.31
C ALA A 479 -44.70 -7.45 11.00
N SER A 480 -44.82 -6.25 10.44
CA SER A 480 -45.57 -6.02 9.20
C SER A 480 -45.04 -6.82 8.02
N SER A 481 -43.73 -6.83 7.81
CA SER A 481 -43.12 -7.55 6.67
C SER A 481 -43.23 -9.06 6.82
N ALA A 482 -43.11 -9.60 8.05
CA ALA A 482 -43.32 -11.02 8.30
C ALA A 482 -44.77 -11.44 8.06
N MET A 483 -45.75 -10.63 8.48
CA MET A 483 -47.17 -10.90 8.20
C MET A 483 -47.46 -10.87 6.70
N GLU A 484 -47.02 -9.82 6.01
CA GLU A 484 -47.21 -9.69 4.56
C GLU A 484 -46.55 -10.84 3.78
N LEU A 485 -45.44 -11.37 4.31
CA LEU A 485 -44.74 -12.51 3.73
C LEU A 485 -45.52 -13.81 3.89
N VAL A 486 -46.09 -14.06 5.07
CA VAL A 486 -46.97 -15.23 5.30
C VAL A 486 -48.17 -15.15 4.38
N GLU A 487 -48.86 -14.00 4.31
CA GLU A 487 -49.99 -13.81 3.41
C GLU A 487 -49.61 -14.04 1.94
N LEU A 488 -48.43 -13.59 1.52
CA LEU A 488 -47.91 -13.82 0.17
C LEU A 488 -47.72 -15.31 -0.11
N LEU A 489 -47.12 -16.06 0.82
CA LEU A 489 -46.91 -17.50 0.70
C LEU A 489 -48.24 -18.25 0.66
N GLU A 490 -49.17 -17.94 1.56
CA GLU A 490 -50.52 -18.53 1.61
C GLU A 490 -51.29 -18.28 0.30
N LYS A 491 -51.23 -17.06 -0.24
CA LYS A 491 -51.85 -16.72 -1.53
C LYS A 491 -51.28 -17.53 -2.70
N LYS A 492 -50.06 -18.06 -2.54
CA LYS A 492 -49.38 -18.91 -3.53
C LYS A 492 -49.59 -20.40 -3.28
N GLY A 493 -50.42 -20.76 -2.29
CA GLY A 493 -50.79 -22.14 -2.00
C GLY A 493 -49.94 -22.81 -0.92
N TYR A 494 -49.11 -22.05 -0.19
CA TYR A 494 -48.38 -22.56 0.96
C TYR A 494 -49.29 -22.67 2.19
N GLU A 495 -49.26 -23.80 2.88
CA GLU A 495 -49.99 -23.96 4.15
C GLU A 495 -49.00 -23.90 5.31
N LEU A 496 -49.08 -22.85 6.12
CA LEU A 496 -48.23 -22.66 7.28
C LEU A 496 -48.60 -23.66 8.37
N ASP A 497 -47.69 -24.55 8.74
CA ASP A 497 -47.95 -25.51 9.80
C ASP A 497 -47.77 -24.91 11.22
N ARG A 498 -48.22 -25.65 12.25
CA ARG A 498 -48.12 -25.20 13.64
C ARG A 498 -46.68 -24.94 14.08
N LYS A 499 -45.71 -25.76 13.63
CA LYS A 499 -44.30 -25.62 14.01
C LYS A 499 -43.71 -24.35 13.40
N GLU A 500 -44.05 -24.05 12.16
CA GLU A 500 -43.57 -22.86 11.45
C GLU A 500 -44.18 -21.57 11.98
N ALA A 501 -45.48 -21.60 12.32
CA ALA A 501 -46.12 -20.51 13.05
C ALA A 501 -45.40 -20.23 14.38
N LEU A 502 -44.99 -21.27 15.10
CA LEU A 502 -44.22 -21.15 16.34
C LEU A 502 -42.82 -20.55 16.12
N GLU A 503 -42.15 -20.85 15.01
CA GLU A 503 -40.86 -20.23 14.66
C GLU A 503 -41.01 -18.71 14.42
N ILE A 504 -42.07 -18.28 13.72
CA ILE A 504 -42.38 -16.85 13.53
C ILE A 504 -42.72 -16.17 14.86
N MET A 505 -43.51 -16.82 15.71
CA MET A 505 -43.81 -16.29 17.05
C MET A 505 -42.54 -16.20 17.91
N ALA A 506 -41.66 -17.19 17.83
CA ALA A 506 -40.37 -17.15 18.53
C ALA A 506 -39.51 -15.97 18.04
N LEU A 507 -39.53 -15.66 16.74
CA LEU A 507 -38.87 -14.49 16.16
C LEU A 507 -39.40 -13.20 16.78
N PHE A 508 -40.73 -13.04 16.82
CA PHE A 508 -41.36 -11.87 17.43
C PHE A 508 -41.03 -11.72 18.92
N ALA A 509 -41.06 -12.83 19.67
CA ALA A 509 -40.72 -12.85 21.09
C ALA A 509 -39.27 -12.41 21.32
N LYS A 510 -38.34 -12.88 20.51
CA LYS A 510 -36.92 -12.53 20.63
C LYS A 510 -36.67 -11.05 20.41
N TYR A 511 -37.27 -10.46 19.38
CA TYR A 511 -37.13 -9.03 19.09
C TYR A 511 -38.04 -8.17 19.99
N GLY A 512 -38.67 -8.76 21.00
CA GLY A 512 -39.46 -8.06 22.02
C GLY A 512 -40.62 -7.29 21.41
N LEU A 513 -41.28 -7.89 20.41
CA LEU A 513 -42.56 -7.41 19.85
C LEU A 513 -43.73 -7.68 20.80
N PHE A 514 -43.59 -8.71 21.65
CA PHE A 514 -44.48 -8.89 22.79
C PHE A 514 -43.93 -8.11 23.99
N GLN A 515 -44.76 -7.27 24.63
CA GLN A 515 -44.42 -6.75 25.95
C GLN A 515 -44.30 -7.94 26.90
N LYS A 516 -43.31 -7.93 27.82
CA LYS A 516 -43.11 -9.00 28.82
C LYS A 516 -44.46 -9.38 29.44
N SER A 517 -45.00 -10.50 29.00
CA SER A 517 -46.18 -11.07 29.60
C SER A 517 -45.90 -12.52 29.95
N LYS A 518 -46.36 -12.89 31.15
CA LYS A 518 -46.51 -14.27 31.61
C LYS A 518 -47.41 -15.12 30.69
N ASP A 519 -48.01 -14.50 29.68
CA ASP A 519 -49.00 -15.09 28.78
C ASP A 519 -48.43 -15.99 27.68
N LEU A 520 -47.11 -16.10 27.45
CA LEU A 520 -46.60 -16.96 26.36
C LEU A 520 -46.85 -18.47 26.60
N GLU A 521 -46.91 -18.91 27.87
CA GLU A 521 -47.27 -20.29 28.22
C GLU A 521 -48.81 -20.48 28.33
N GLU A 522 -49.57 -19.48 28.78
CA GLU A 522 -51.05 -19.56 28.84
C GLU A 522 -51.74 -19.33 27.49
N GLN A 523 -51.14 -18.54 26.58
CA GLN A 523 -51.66 -18.36 25.22
C GLN A 523 -51.34 -19.56 24.33
N TYR A 524 -50.33 -20.36 24.67
CA TYR A 524 -49.95 -21.57 23.94
C TYR A 524 -51.11 -22.57 23.81
N ASP A 525 -51.96 -22.67 24.85
CA ASP A 525 -53.16 -23.51 24.88
C ASP A 525 -54.38 -22.83 24.21
N ILE A 526 -54.38 -21.51 24.05
CA ILE A 526 -55.45 -20.74 23.38
C ILE A 526 -55.22 -20.68 21.85
N PHE A 527 -53.97 -20.73 21.41
CA PHE A 527 -53.57 -20.78 19.99
C PHE A 527 -53.69 -22.17 19.36
N ALA A 528 -53.94 -23.21 20.15
CA ALA A 528 -53.95 -24.61 19.70
C ALA A 528 -55.26 -25.03 19.00
N ASP A 529 -56.31 -24.22 19.04
CA ASP A 529 -57.59 -24.51 18.39
C ASP A 529 -58.09 -23.30 17.58
N SER A 530 -58.48 -23.59 16.34
CA SER A 530 -59.09 -22.73 15.31
C SER A 530 -58.18 -21.78 14.53
N VAL A 531 -58.07 -22.13 13.25
CA VAL A 531 -57.82 -21.26 12.09
C VAL A 531 -58.65 -19.99 12.22
N ASP A 532 -58.05 -18.83 12.54
CA ASP A 532 -58.75 -17.56 12.35
C ASP A 532 -57.79 -16.37 12.15
N ARG A 533 -57.83 -15.88 10.91
CA ARG A 533 -57.28 -14.62 10.39
C ARG A 533 -57.56 -13.41 11.30
N GLU A 534 -58.70 -13.42 11.97
CA GLU A 534 -59.20 -12.32 12.82
C GLU A 534 -58.33 -12.09 14.07
N ARG A 535 -57.60 -13.11 14.53
CA ARG A 535 -56.68 -13.00 15.69
C ARG A 535 -55.29 -12.49 15.31
N TRP A 536 -54.87 -12.71 14.06
CA TRP A 536 -53.67 -12.10 13.48
C TRP A 536 -53.88 -10.58 13.27
N GLU A 537 -55.07 -10.17 12.85
CA GLU A 537 -55.47 -8.76 12.78
C GLU A 537 -55.41 -8.08 14.15
N ASN A 538 -55.83 -8.76 15.23
CA ASN A 538 -55.75 -8.20 16.59
C ASN A 538 -54.31 -7.97 17.08
N ALA A 539 -53.34 -8.80 16.69
CA ALA A 539 -51.93 -8.56 16.99
C ALA A 539 -51.35 -7.37 16.18
N SER A 540 -51.81 -7.20 14.93
CA SER A 540 -51.47 -6.03 14.11
C SER A 540 -52.14 -4.74 14.61
N ILE A 541 -53.38 -4.81 15.10
CA ILE A 541 -54.11 -3.69 15.72
C ILE A 541 -53.44 -3.27 17.04
N ALA A 542 -52.99 -4.22 17.86
CA ALA A 542 -52.25 -3.91 19.09
C ALA A 542 -50.91 -3.20 18.82
N LEU A 543 -50.28 -3.44 17.66
CA LEU A 543 -49.08 -2.72 17.20
C LEU A 543 -49.42 -1.36 16.56
N ALA A 544 -50.56 -1.24 15.88
CA ALA A 544 -51.05 0.02 15.29
C ALA A 544 -51.58 1.00 16.36
N ASP A 545 -52.16 0.51 17.46
CA ASP A 545 -52.59 1.34 18.60
C ASP A 545 -51.39 1.95 19.35
N ALA A 546 -50.21 1.34 19.26
CA ALA A 546 -48.97 1.93 19.80
C ALA A 546 -48.49 3.16 19.01
N ASP A 547 -48.86 3.29 17.73
CA ASP A 547 -48.62 4.49 16.90
C ASP A 547 -49.58 5.64 17.25
N ALA A 548 -50.75 5.35 17.84
CA ALA A 548 -51.74 6.37 18.23
C ALA A 548 -51.47 6.98 19.63
N CYS A 549 -50.59 6.37 20.44
CA CYS A 549 -50.32 6.78 21.82
C CYS A 549 -49.05 7.60 22.06
N ASN A 550 -48.32 8.04 21.03
CA ASN A 550 -47.18 8.96 21.17
C ASN A 550 -47.37 10.22 20.31
N ILE A 551 -47.98 11.25 20.90
CA ILE A 551 -47.74 12.66 20.56
C ILE A 551 -46.68 13.19 21.52
#